data_AF-A0A1M6M0X6-F1
#
_entry.id   AF-A0A1M6M0X6-F1
#
_cell.length_a   1.000
_cell.length_b   1.000
_cell.length_c   1.000
_cell.angle_alpha   90.00
_cell.angle_beta   90.00
_cell.angle_gamma   90.00
#
_symmetry.space_group_name_H-M   'P 1'
#
loop_
_entity.id
_entity.type
_entity.pdbx_description
1 polymer ?
#
loop_
_entity_poly.entity_id
_entity_poly.type
_entity_poly.pdbx_seq_one_letter_code
_entity_poly.pdbx_strand_id
1 'polypeptide(L)'
;MNYYELIQKSIDYIEAHLEEQISIEKCAIEASMSIAHFYRMFFAITGFQIKEYIRLRRINEAAKELHKLNMEESMDTKNPFRIIDFAVKYDYGSADAFSRAFKKVTGFLPSKYADQNNQYLFERIDIMENLFKEEDKKLLEKYPDIKVLKELDSFWAASYTAHSRTPENDAFEFLKKWAKEQGLLREHPGYRVFGFDVPDSVQEDGSYGYEVWMTIPESFEIQDEKVIKKHFKGGLYAVMSTTIGEIVSAWKRFDRWVGLSKYEIAGHQCLEEHFSNDGFENRNMDKEDRIKVDIYMPIAIKKNSDHVMKLAPIKVAYYREYGEDSEKVARNVWKVMLSFAQEQKLNPETSRIFMYNHGFGKVTKYWHEIMITMEADRTFEDLLVKAKVFEGGTYMTAETDLSNLASAWQDLGKRIALNKIKGSKHQWIEEWMLDDFSFPEHGIRICYPISDK
;
A
#
# COMPACT_ATOMS: atom_id res chain seq x y z
N MET A 1 14.89 -10.67 -5.16
CA MET A 1 14.52 -10.05 -3.88
C MET A 1 14.64 -8.56 -4.08
N ASN A 2 13.57 -7.81 -3.84
CA ASN A 2 13.55 -6.37 -4.06
C ASN A 2 14.25 -5.62 -2.90
N TYR A 3 14.54 -4.33 -3.09
CA TYR A 3 15.24 -3.53 -2.07
C TYR A 3 14.51 -3.46 -0.73
N TYR A 4 13.18 -3.55 -0.72
CA TYR A 4 12.37 -3.52 0.49
C TYR A 4 12.53 -4.79 1.33
N GLU A 5 12.48 -5.97 0.70
CA GLU A 5 12.74 -7.26 1.37
C GLU A 5 14.17 -7.34 1.92
N LEU A 6 15.14 -6.78 1.18
CA LEU A 6 16.55 -6.76 1.59
C LEU A 6 16.77 -5.84 2.81
N ILE A 7 16.17 -4.65 2.82
CA ILE A 7 16.24 -3.78 4.01
C ILE A 7 15.43 -4.36 5.18
N GLN A 8 14.29 -5.03 4.93
CA GLN A 8 13.52 -5.70 5.98
C GLN A 8 14.37 -6.73 6.72
N LYS A 9 15.11 -7.58 6.00
CA LYS A 9 16.04 -8.54 6.63
C LYS A 9 17.06 -7.88 7.54
N SER A 10 17.60 -6.74 7.11
CA SER A 10 18.51 -5.97 7.95
C SER A 10 17.81 -5.40 9.18
N ILE A 11 16.55 -4.99 9.10
CA ILE A 11 15.79 -4.53 10.26
C ILE A 11 15.53 -5.69 11.22
N ASP A 12 15.12 -6.85 10.71
CA ASP A 12 14.91 -8.05 11.53
C ASP A 12 16.20 -8.45 12.27
N TYR A 13 17.35 -8.38 11.60
CA TYR A 13 18.65 -8.57 12.22
C TYR A 13 18.91 -7.55 13.34
N ILE A 14 18.66 -6.25 13.10
CA ILE A 14 18.84 -5.20 14.12
C ILE A 14 17.96 -5.47 15.34
N GLU A 15 16.67 -5.77 15.13
CA GLU A 15 15.70 -6.01 16.21
C GLU A 15 16.10 -7.21 17.08
N ALA A 16 16.63 -8.27 16.45
CA ALA A 16 17.10 -9.46 17.16
C ALA A 16 18.37 -9.22 18.01
N HIS A 17 19.13 -8.14 17.76
CA HIS A 17 20.43 -7.88 18.38
C HIS A 17 20.49 -6.53 19.13
N LEU A 18 19.35 -5.94 19.52
CA LEU A 18 19.32 -4.63 20.18
C LEU A 18 20.09 -4.58 21.52
N GLU A 19 20.21 -5.72 22.20
CA GLU A 19 20.93 -5.86 23.48
C GLU A 19 22.42 -6.23 23.29
N GLU A 20 22.89 -6.27 22.05
CA GLU A 20 24.25 -6.66 21.69
C GLU A 20 24.92 -5.58 20.84
N GLN A 21 26.24 -5.72 20.63
CA GLN A 21 26.96 -4.83 19.73
C GLN A 21 26.59 -5.13 18.27
N ILE A 22 25.93 -4.17 17.61
CA ILE A 22 25.50 -4.29 16.21
C ILE A 22 26.59 -3.76 15.27
N SER A 23 27.04 -4.60 14.33
CA SER A 23 27.91 -4.19 13.22
C SER A 23 27.07 -3.78 12.02
N ILE A 24 27.32 -2.57 11.50
CA ILE A 24 26.62 -2.04 10.32
C ILE A 24 27.04 -2.80 9.05
N GLU A 25 28.26 -3.33 9.05
CA GLU A 25 28.78 -4.21 7.99
C GLU A 25 27.95 -5.49 7.91
N LYS A 26 27.61 -6.09 9.07
CA LYS A 26 26.71 -7.26 9.12
C LYS A 26 25.31 -6.91 8.65
N CYS A 27 24.75 -5.77 9.08
CA CYS A 27 23.46 -5.29 8.57
C CYS A 27 23.44 -5.15 7.04
N ALA A 28 24.52 -4.62 6.45
CA ALA A 28 24.66 -4.51 5.00
C ALA A 28 24.78 -5.88 4.31
N ILE A 29 25.47 -6.84 4.94
CA ILE A 29 25.57 -8.22 4.46
C ILE A 29 24.21 -8.92 4.47
N GLU A 30 23.43 -8.77 5.53
CA GLU A 30 22.06 -9.32 5.63
C GLU A 30 21.14 -8.73 4.53
N ALA A 31 21.38 -7.48 4.14
CA ALA A 31 20.71 -6.83 3.03
C ALA A 31 21.34 -7.13 1.65
N SER A 32 22.39 -7.96 1.57
CA SER A 32 23.16 -8.25 0.35
C SER A 32 23.67 -7.00 -0.38
N MET A 33 24.11 -5.98 0.37
CA MET A 33 24.55 -4.70 -0.17
C MET A 33 25.96 -4.33 0.27
N SER A 34 26.62 -3.49 -0.51
CA SER A 34 27.79 -2.75 -0.03
C SER A 34 27.35 -1.75 1.04
N ILE A 35 28.23 -1.44 2.00
CA ILE A 35 27.95 -0.53 3.12
C ILE A 35 27.44 0.84 2.63
N ALA A 36 28.09 1.41 1.62
CA ALA A 36 27.71 2.72 1.07
C ALA A 36 26.34 2.70 0.39
N HIS A 37 25.99 1.61 -0.30
CA HIS A 37 24.67 1.45 -0.90
C HIS A 37 23.60 1.24 0.17
N PHE A 38 23.89 0.40 1.16
CA PHE A 38 23.03 0.11 2.28
C PHE A 38 22.64 1.36 3.08
N TYR A 39 23.58 2.25 3.42
CA TYR A 39 23.25 3.51 4.10
C TYR A 39 22.25 4.37 3.31
N ARG A 40 22.43 4.48 1.99
CA ARG A 40 21.54 5.25 1.12
C ARG A 40 20.16 4.62 1.06
N MET A 41 20.11 3.30 0.84
CA MET A 41 18.85 2.56 0.70
C MET A 41 18.07 2.48 2.01
N PHE A 42 18.73 2.24 3.14
CA PHE A 42 18.10 2.21 4.45
C PHE A 42 17.46 3.57 4.76
N PHE A 43 18.17 4.69 4.52
CA PHE A 43 17.60 6.02 4.73
C PHE A 43 16.46 6.33 3.76
N ALA A 44 16.63 6.01 2.48
CA ALA A 44 15.60 6.26 1.47
C ALA A 44 14.29 5.49 1.76
N ILE A 45 14.39 4.26 2.28
CA ILE A 45 13.23 3.40 2.53
C ILE A 45 12.60 3.65 3.91
N THR A 46 13.42 3.82 4.96
CA THR A 46 12.92 3.94 6.34
C THR A 46 12.69 5.39 6.77
N GLY A 47 13.32 6.35 6.08
CA GLY A 47 13.38 7.75 6.51
C GLY A 47 14.37 8.02 7.66
N PHE A 48 15.06 7.00 8.17
CA PHE A 48 16.00 7.12 9.29
C PHE A 48 17.42 6.72 8.89
N GLN A 49 18.41 7.39 9.49
CA GLN A 49 19.77 6.87 9.45
C GLN A 49 19.83 5.61 10.32
N ILE A 50 20.48 4.54 9.87
CA ILE A 50 20.51 3.26 10.62
C ILE A 50 20.98 3.41 12.08
N LYS A 51 22.03 4.20 12.34
CA LYS A 51 22.52 4.42 13.71
C LYS A 51 21.50 5.16 14.57
N GLU A 52 20.70 6.03 13.95
CA GLU A 52 19.60 6.70 14.62
C GLU A 52 18.45 5.72 14.89
N TYR A 53 18.08 4.89 13.93
CA TYR A 53 17.09 3.83 14.10
C TYR A 53 17.44 2.90 15.28
N ILE A 54 18.66 2.35 15.30
CA ILE A 54 19.17 1.50 16.39
C ILE A 54 19.06 2.22 17.74
N ARG A 55 19.47 3.49 17.80
CA ARG A 55 19.40 4.30 19.03
C ARG A 55 17.95 4.45 19.51
N LEU A 56 17.02 4.80 18.63
CA LEU A 56 15.61 5.02 18.98
C LEU A 56 14.97 3.71 19.46
N ARG A 57 15.25 2.59 18.80
CA ARG A 57 14.77 1.25 19.19
C ARG A 57 15.32 0.81 20.55
N ARG A 58 16.62 0.94 20.79
CA ARG A 58 17.24 0.65 22.09
C ARG A 58 16.62 1.48 23.23
N ILE A 59 16.41 2.78 23.00
CA ILE A 59 15.77 3.64 24.01
C ILE A 59 14.30 3.27 24.22
N ASN A 60 13.56 2.89 23.17
CA ASN A 60 12.19 2.41 23.30
C ASN A 60 12.09 1.16 24.17
N GLU A 61 12.92 0.15 23.92
CA GLU A 61 12.91 -1.07 24.73
C GLU A 61 13.33 -0.80 26.19
N ALA A 62 14.34 0.04 26.40
CA ALA A 62 14.71 0.49 27.74
C ALA A 62 13.57 1.23 28.46
N ALA A 63 12.83 2.08 27.74
CA ALA A 63 11.70 2.82 28.27
C ALA A 63 10.53 1.90 28.66
N LYS A 64 10.23 0.89 27.84
CA LYS A 64 9.23 -0.14 28.14
C LYS A 64 9.60 -0.94 29.38
N GLU A 65 10.85 -1.37 29.48
CA GLU A 65 11.35 -2.14 30.62
C GLU A 65 11.31 -1.31 31.91
N LEU A 66 11.75 -0.05 31.88
CA LEU A 66 11.65 0.87 33.02
C LEU A 66 10.20 1.07 33.49
N HIS A 67 9.26 1.22 32.57
CA HIS A 67 7.84 1.36 32.91
C HIS A 67 7.26 0.07 33.51
N LYS A 68 7.67 -1.11 33.02
CA LYS A 68 7.24 -2.40 33.55
C LYS A 68 7.72 -2.62 34.98
N LEU A 69 8.99 -2.33 35.27
CA LEU A 69 9.56 -2.46 36.61
C LEU A 69 8.81 -1.62 37.66
N ASN A 70 8.38 -0.41 37.30
CA ASN A 70 7.57 0.44 38.18
C ASN A 70 6.15 -0.10 38.43
N MET A 71 5.58 -0.90 37.52
CA MET A 71 4.26 -1.51 37.70
C MET A 71 4.32 -2.81 38.50
N GLU A 72 5.44 -3.54 38.47
CA GLU A 72 5.61 -4.82 39.17
C GLU A 72 6.14 -4.64 40.62
N GLU A 73 6.81 -3.52 40.95
CA GLU A 73 7.19 -3.16 42.32
C GLU A 73 6.01 -2.56 43.12
N SER A 74 4.95 -3.36 43.31
CA SER A 74 4.04 -3.23 44.44
C SER A 74 4.17 -4.49 45.31
N MET A 75 5.10 -4.49 46.28
CA MET A 75 4.73 -4.76 47.69
C MET A 75 5.88 -4.82 48.71
N ASP A 76 7.12 -5.25 48.47
CA ASP A 76 8.03 -5.41 49.65
C ASP A 76 9.56 -5.37 49.45
N THR A 77 10.08 -5.07 48.27
CA THR A 77 11.55 -4.92 48.09
C THR A 77 11.85 -3.85 47.04
N LYS A 78 12.18 -2.63 47.48
CA LYS A 78 12.80 -1.60 46.60
C LYS A 78 14.18 -2.08 46.20
N ASN A 79 14.33 -2.68 45.02
CA ASN A 79 15.64 -2.80 44.42
C ASN A 79 15.74 -1.72 43.32
N PRO A 80 16.27 -0.53 43.63
CA PRO A 80 16.28 0.57 42.67
C PRO A 80 17.03 0.12 41.41
N PHE A 81 16.32 0.06 40.29
CA PHE A 81 16.90 -0.28 39.00
C PHE A 81 18.14 0.60 38.76
N ARG A 82 19.29 -0.03 38.46
CA ARG A 82 20.53 0.71 38.29
C ARG A 82 20.64 1.13 36.83
N ILE A 83 20.77 2.44 36.59
CA ILE A 83 20.89 2.99 35.23
C ILE A 83 22.09 2.39 34.46
N ILE A 84 23.14 1.99 35.18
CA ILE A 84 24.29 1.31 34.56
C ILE A 84 23.92 -0.05 33.95
N ASP A 85 22.96 -0.78 34.51
CA ASP A 85 22.55 -2.08 33.99
C ASP A 85 21.87 -1.91 32.62
N PHE A 86 21.01 -0.90 32.48
CA PHE A 86 20.39 -0.52 31.19
C PHE A 86 21.43 -0.03 30.18
N ALA A 87 22.41 0.75 30.63
CA ALA A 87 23.48 1.20 29.76
C ALA A 87 24.29 0.03 29.21
N VAL A 88 24.65 -0.95 30.05
CA VAL A 88 25.36 -2.16 29.62
C VAL A 88 24.48 -3.00 28.69
N LYS A 89 23.23 -3.26 29.08
CA LYS A 89 22.28 -4.08 28.33
C LYS A 89 22.01 -3.54 26.92
N TYR A 90 21.88 -2.22 26.77
CA TYR A 90 21.64 -1.59 25.46
C TYR A 90 22.91 -1.03 24.81
N ASP A 91 24.09 -1.57 25.19
CA ASP A 91 25.38 -1.30 24.55
C ASP A 91 25.71 0.22 24.47
N TYR A 92 25.64 0.87 25.63
CA TYR A 92 26.14 2.22 25.87
C TYR A 92 27.41 2.16 26.73
N GLY A 93 28.47 2.86 26.31
CA GLY A 93 29.76 2.86 27.02
C GLY A 93 29.77 3.51 28.40
N SER A 94 28.67 4.13 28.85
CA SER A 94 28.52 4.65 30.22
C SER A 94 27.06 4.95 30.55
N ALA A 95 26.71 4.94 31.85
CA ALA A 95 25.41 5.38 32.35
C ALA A 95 25.07 6.84 31.96
N ASP A 96 26.08 7.70 31.89
CA ASP A 96 25.93 9.10 31.46
C ASP A 96 25.59 9.21 29.97
N ALA A 97 26.24 8.42 29.12
CA ALA A 97 25.95 8.38 27.69
C ALA A 97 24.52 7.90 27.43
N PHE A 98 24.10 6.83 28.12
CA PHE A 98 22.74 6.34 28.10
C PHE A 98 21.75 7.41 28.56
N SER A 99 21.97 8.02 29.73
CA SER A 99 21.05 9.01 30.31
C SER A 99 20.86 10.24 29.42
N ARG A 100 21.92 10.70 28.74
CA ARG A 100 21.83 11.80 27.76
C ARG A 100 21.03 11.40 26.53
N ALA A 101 21.29 10.20 25.98
CA ALA A 101 20.55 9.70 24.82
C ALA A 101 19.06 9.49 25.16
N PHE A 102 18.78 8.87 26.30
CA PHE A 102 17.44 8.64 26.81
C PHE A 102 16.68 9.95 26.97
N LYS A 103 17.25 10.94 27.69
CA LYS A 103 16.62 12.26 27.86
C LYS A 103 16.39 12.98 26.54
N LYS A 104 17.32 12.87 25.59
CA LYS A 104 17.17 13.49 24.26
C LYS A 104 15.98 12.90 23.49
N VAL A 105 15.71 11.62 23.66
CA VAL A 105 14.67 10.88 22.93
C VAL A 105 13.32 10.96 23.64
N THR A 106 13.27 10.77 24.96
CA THR A 106 12.02 10.69 25.74
C THR A 106 11.63 12.00 26.41
N GLY A 107 12.55 12.97 26.51
CA GLY A 107 12.37 14.24 27.23
C GLY A 107 12.70 14.16 28.73
N PHE A 108 12.85 12.97 29.30
CA PHE A 108 13.06 12.77 30.74
C PHE A 108 14.35 12.00 31.05
N LEU A 109 14.91 12.20 32.24
CA LEU A 109 15.98 11.33 32.71
C LEU A 109 15.43 9.93 33.02
N PRO A 110 16.19 8.84 32.79
CA PRO A 110 15.77 7.48 33.11
C PRO A 110 15.19 7.33 34.53
N SER A 111 15.86 7.94 35.52
CA SER A 111 15.47 7.91 36.93
C SER A 111 14.13 8.60 37.26
N LYS A 112 13.61 9.44 36.36
CA LYS A 112 12.32 10.13 36.53
C LYS A 112 11.25 9.64 35.57
N TYR A 113 11.64 8.86 34.56
CA TYR A 113 10.79 8.45 33.47
C TYR A 113 9.70 7.48 33.93
N ALA A 114 10.06 6.56 34.83
CA ALA A 114 9.16 5.52 35.29
C ALA A 114 7.96 6.08 36.10
N ASP A 115 8.09 7.27 36.70
CA ASP A 115 7.01 7.96 37.43
C ASP A 115 6.11 8.82 36.51
N GLN A 116 6.42 8.89 35.20
CA GLN A 116 5.63 9.66 34.25
C GLN A 116 4.55 8.78 33.60
N ASN A 117 3.34 9.33 33.45
CA ASN A 117 2.25 8.68 32.71
C ASN A 117 2.42 8.79 31.18
N ASN A 118 3.67 8.98 30.70
CA ASN A 118 3.99 9.18 29.30
C ASN A 118 4.82 8.00 28.81
N GLN A 119 4.31 7.29 27.80
CA GLN A 119 5.00 6.18 27.16
C GLN A 119 5.60 6.68 25.84
N TYR A 120 6.92 6.86 25.83
CA TYR A 120 7.67 6.95 24.60
C TYR A 120 7.47 5.67 23.80
N LEU A 121 6.91 5.83 22.59
CA LEU A 121 6.62 4.74 21.68
C LEU A 121 7.31 5.02 20.34
N PHE A 122 8.28 4.19 20.02
CA PHE A 122 8.92 4.10 18.72
C PHE A 122 9.00 2.62 18.34
N GLU A 123 7.98 2.16 17.63
CA GLU A 123 7.83 0.76 17.24
C GLU A 123 8.86 0.36 16.19
N ARG A 124 9.09 -0.96 16.06
CA ARG A 124 9.92 -1.50 14.97
C ARG A 124 9.34 -1.05 13.63
N ILE A 125 10.19 -0.67 12.70
CA ILE A 125 9.74 -0.44 11.33
C ILE A 125 9.57 -1.81 10.70
N ASP A 126 8.36 -2.11 10.26
CA ASP A 126 8.10 -3.26 9.42
C ASP A 126 7.78 -2.76 8.01
N ILE A 127 8.78 -2.79 7.15
CA ILE A 127 8.68 -2.33 5.76
C ILE A 127 7.64 -3.17 5.03
N MET A 128 7.57 -4.46 5.33
CA MET A 128 6.64 -5.38 4.68
C MET A 128 5.22 -5.11 5.17
N GLU A 129 4.99 -4.91 6.47
CA GLU A 129 3.68 -4.51 7.01
C GLU A 129 3.24 -3.11 6.55
N ASN A 130 4.18 -2.18 6.38
CA ASN A 130 3.89 -0.85 5.85
C ASN A 130 3.62 -0.87 4.33
N LEU A 131 4.27 -1.78 3.59
CA LEU A 131 4.00 -2.08 2.18
C LEU A 131 2.82 -3.03 1.98
N PHE A 132 2.34 -3.66 3.03
CA PHE A 132 1.18 -4.55 3.05
C PHE A 132 0.35 -4.21 4.27
N LYS A 133 -0.36 -3.07 4.19
CA LYS A 133 -1.33 -2.66 5.23
C LYS A 133 -2.30 -3.82 5.47
N GLU A 134 -2.98 -3.86 6.61
CA GLU A 134 -3.89 -4.95 7.02
C GLU A 134 -4.84 -5.49 5.92
N GLU A 135 -5.28 -4.63 4.98
CA GLU A 135 -6.00 -4.98 3.75
C GLU A 135 -5.22 -5.94 2.82
N ASP A 136 -3.95 -5.65 2.54
CA ASP A 136 -3.07 -6.45 1.70
C ASP A 136 -2.74 -7.79 2.37
N LYS A 137 -2.69 -7.88 3.71
CA LYS A 137 -2.49 -9.14 4.44
C LYS A 137 -3.65 -10.12 4.25
N LYS A 138 -4.90 -9.65 4.34
CA LYS A 138 -6.10 -10.44 4.03
C LYS A 138 -6.12 -10.87 2.55
N LEU A 139 -5.68 -9.99 1.65
CA LEU A 139 -5.53 -10.34 0.24
C LEU A 139 -4.42 -11.35 -0.01
N LEU A 140 -3.31 -11.29 0.72
CA LEU A 140 -2.22 -12.26 0.64
C LEU A 140 -2.68 -13.64 1.11
N GLU A 141 -3.51 -13.72 2.16
CA GLU A 141 -4.15 -14.97 2.58
C GLU A 141 -5.09 -15.55 1.51
N LYS A 142 -5.83 -14.67 0.80
CA LYS A 142 -6.76 -15.05 -0.27
C LYS A 142 -6.07 -15.37 -1.61
N TYR A 143 -4.93 -14.75 -1.88
CA TYR A 143 -4.14 -14.87 -3.12
C TYR A 143 -2.65 -15.07 -2.81
N PRO A 144 -2.26 -16.18 -2.16
CA PRO A 144 -0.89 -16.39 -1.68
C PRO A 144 0.14 -16.55 -2.80
N ASP A 145 -0.33 -16.85 -4.01
CA ASP A 145 0.46 -17.07 -5.22
C ASP A 145 0.71 -15.78 -6.02
N ILE A 146 -0.01 -14.70 -5.70
CA ILE A 146 0.26 -13.37 -6.25
C ILE A 146 1.37 -12.72 -5.43
N LYS A 147 2.57 -12.70 -6.00
CA LYS A 147 3.72 -11.98 -5.43
C LYS A 147 3.67 -10.54 -5.89
N VAL A 148 3.23 -9.68 -4.99
CA VAL A 148 3.23 -8.25 -5.21
C VAL A 148 4.67 -7.75 -5.07
N LEU A 149 5.13 -6.92 -6.02
CA LEU A 149 6.43 -6.22 -6.06
C LEU A 149 7.60 -6.98 -6.69
N LYS A 150 7.58 -7.13 -8.02
CA LYS A 150 8.82 -7.24 -8.80
C LYS A 150 9.02 -5.97 -9.60
N GLU A 151 10.03 -5.19 -9.23
CA GLU A 151 10.55 -4.15 -10.10
C GLU A 151 11.38 -4.83 -11.18
N LEU A 152 10.93 -4.71 -12.43
CA LEU A 152 11.61 -5.26 -13.58
C LEU A 152 12.59 -4.21 -14.09
N ASP A 153 13.88 -4.52 -14.09
CA ASP A 153 14.91 -3.61 -14.61
C ASP A 153 14.75 -3.37 -16.12
N SER A 154 15.32 -2.26 -16.60
CA SER A 154 15.41 -1.99 -18.04
C SER A 154 16.27 -3.03 -18.76
N PHE A 155 15.87 -3.42 -19.97
CA PHE A 155 16.65 -4.33 -20.81
C PHE A 155 16.45 -4.08 -22.30
N TRP A 156 17.40 -4.56 -23.10
CA TRP A 156 17.28 -4.62 -24.55
C TRP A 156 16.74 -5.98 -24.97
N ALA A 157 15.86 -6.01 -25.97
CA ALA A 157 15.26 -7.23 -26.47
C ALA A 157 15.27 -7.27 -28.00
N ALA A 158 15.52 -8.46 -28.55
CA ALA A 158 15.17 -8.81 -29.92
C ALA A 158 13.68 -9.17 -29.95
N SER A 159 12.92 -8.50 -30.79
CA SER A 159 11.47 -8.65 -30.92
C SER A 159 11.12 -9.19 -32.31
N TYR A 160 10.18 -10.13 -32.35
CA TYR A 160 9.50 -10.55 -33.56
C TYR A 160 7.99 -10.61 -33.34
N THR A 161 7.22 -10.11 -34.30
CA THR A 161 5.76 -10.12 -34.28
C THR A 161 5.23 -10.99 -35.41
N ALA A 162 4.43 -12.00 -35.08
CA ALA A 162 3.70 -12.80 -36.07
C ALA A 162 2.25 -12.32 -36.17
N HIS A 163 1.65 -12.43 -37.35
CA HIS A 163 0.23 -12.25 -37.58
C HIS A 163 -0.31 -13.46 -38.33
N SER A 164 -1.14 -14.26 -37.68
CA SER A 164 -1.74 -15.46 -38.27
C SER A 164 -2.92 -15.94 -37.42
N ARG A 165 -3.46 -17.13 -37.72
CA ARG A 165 -4.46 -17.81 -36.87
C ARG A 165 -3.85 -18.54 -35.67
N THR A 166 -2.53 -18.69 -35.64
CA THR A 166 -1.75 -19.32 -34.55
C THR A 166 -0.48 -18.50 -34.27
N PRO A 167 -0.61 -17.18 -34.04
CA PRO A 167 0.52 -16.25 -34.06
C PRO A 167 1.52 -16.51 -32.93
N GLU A 168 1.10 -17.07 -31.79
CA GLU A 168 2.01 -17.41 -30.69
C GLU A 168 3.02 -18.45 -31.14
N ASN A 169 2.53 -19.56 -31.72
CA ASN A 169 3.41 -20.61 -32.20
C ASN A 169 4.35 -20.10 -33.30
N ASP A 170 3.82 -19.31 -34.24
CA ASP A 170 4.60 -18.77 -35.35
C ASP A 170 5.69 -17.80 -34.86
N ALA A 171 5.38 -16.94 -33.88
CA ALA A 171 6.33 -16.01 -33.30
C ALA A 171 7.43 -16.73 -32.52
N PHE A 172 7.06 -17.72 -31.69
CA PHE A 172 8.01 -18.50 -30.92
C PHE A 172 8.93 -19.35 -31.81
N GLU A 173 8.39 -20.05 -32.82
CA GLU A 173 9.20 -20.85 -33.74
C GLU A 173 10.18 -20.01 -34.55
N PHE A 174 9.73 -18.85 -35.05
CA PHE A 174 10.60 -17.93 -35.77
C PHE A 174 11.74 -17.43 -34.88
N LEU A 175 11.42 -16.86 -33.71
CA LEU A 175 12.43 -16.28 -32.82
C LEU A 175 13.39 -17.34 -32.29
N LYS A 176 12.91 -18.57 -32.04
CA LYS A 176 13.75 -19.72 -31.66
C LYS A 176 14.76 -20.08 -32.75
N LYS A 177 14.30 -20.18 -34.00
CA LYS A 177 15.19 -20.47 -35.14
C LYS A 177 16.22 -19.35 -35.32
N TRP A 178 15.77 -18.11 -35.32
CA TRP A 178 16.64 -16.93 -35.45
C TRP A 178 17.68 -16.89 -34.33
N ALA A 179 17.28 -17.02 -33.06
CA ALA A 179 18.20 -16.98 -31.92
C ALA A 179 19.25 -18.10 -31.95
N LYS A 180 18.89 -19.27 -32.48
CA LYS A 180 19.82 -20.38 -32.69
C LYS A 180 20.84 -20.07 -33.79
N GLU A 181 20.40 -19.50 -34.91
CA GLU A 181 21.28 -19.09 -36.02
C GLU A 181 22.24 -17.96 -35.61
N GLN A 182 21.79 -17.07 -34.72
CA GLN A 182 22.62 -15.99 -34.16
C GLN A 182 23.55 -16.42 -33.01
N GLY A 183 23.52 -17.69 -32.58
CA GLY A 183 24.35 -18.17 -31.46
C GLY A 183 23.91 -17.71 -30.07
N LEU A 184 22.86 -16.89 -29.95
CA LEU A 184 22.37 -16.29 -28.71
C LEU A 184 22.10 -17.32 -27.61
N LEU A 185 21.53 -18.47 -27.97
CA LEU A 185 21.15 -19.52 -27.03
C LEU A 185 22.36 -20.19 -26.35
N ARG A 186 23.55 -20.15 -26.98
CA ARG A 186 24.79 -20.72 -26.44
C ARG A 186 25.64 -19.68 -25.74
N GLU A 187 25.71 -18.47 -26.30
CA GLU A 187 26.62 -17.41 -25.84
C GLU A 187 26.05 -16.61 -24.67
N HIS A 188 24.71 -16.60 -24.49
CA HIS A 188 24.03 -15.81 -23.46
C HIS A 188 23.01 -16.64 -22.66
N PRO A 189 23.41 -17.62 -21.85
CA PRO A 189 22.48 -18.55 -21.16
C PRO A 189 21.53 -17.88 -20.14
N GLY A 190 21.76 -16.61 -19.79
CA GLY A 190 20.87 -15.81 -18.94
C GLY A 190 19.75 -15.09 -19.69
N TYR A 191 19.48 -15.44 -20.96
CA TYR A 191 18.40 -14.84 -21.72
C TYR A 191 17.04 -15.10 -21.05
N ARG A 192 16.14 -14.13 -21.19
CA ARG A 192 14.73 -14.23 -20.77
C ARG A 192 13.88 -14.07 -22.02
N VAL A 193 12.75 -14.78 -22.04
CA VAL A 193 11.82 -14.74 -23.18
C VAL A 193 10.45 -14.30 -22.69
N PHE A 194 9.91 -13.27 -23.32
CA PHE A 194 8.60 -12.73 -23.02
C PHE A 194 7.67 -12.84 -24.22
N GLY A 195 6.40 -13.18 -24.00
CA GLY A 195 5.35 -13.15 -25.01
C GLY A 195 4.21 -12.24 -24.56
N PHE A 196 3.46 -11.68 -25.51
CA PHE A 196 2.18 -11.01 -25.26
C PHE A 196 1.43 -10.75 -26.57
N ASP A 197 0.10 -10.67 -26.48
CA ASP A 197 -0.77 -10.29 -27.59
C ASP A 197 -0.50 -8.86 -28.06
N VAL A 198 -0.59 -8.63 -29.37
CA VAL A 198 -0.60 -7.28 -29.94
C VAL A 198 -2.00 -6.69 -29.76
N PRO A 199 -2.14 -5.56 -29.05
CA PRO A 199 -3.45 -4.93 -28.83
C PRO A 199 -4.16 -4.59 -30.14
N ASP A 200 -5.48 -4.74 -30.16
CA ASP A 200 -6.35 -4.35 -31.28
C ASP A 200 -5.96 -4.93 -32.66
N SER A 201 -5.38 -6.14 -32.68
CA SER A 201 -4.83 -6.76 -33.89
C SER A 201 -5.71 -7.83 -34.55
N VAL A 202 -6.89 -8.10 -33.99
CA VAL A 202 -7.82 -9.15 -34.50
C VAL A 202 -8.43 -8.71 -35.83
N GLN A 203 -8.34 -9.58 -36.84
CA GLN A 203 -8.89 -9.39 -38.18
C GLN A 203 -10.19 -10.20 -38.38
N GLU A 204 -10.95 -9.85 -39.41
CA GLU A 204 -12.22 -10.51 -39.75
C GLU A 204 -12.07 -12.00 -40.04
N ASP A 205 -10.90 -12.45 -40.49
CA ASP A 205 -10.60 -13.85 -40.81
C ASP A 205 -10.19 -14.70 -39.59
N GLY A 206 -10.23 -14.09 -38.41
CA GLY A 206 -9.85 -14.67 -37.12
C GLY A 206 -8.34 -14.66 -36.83
N SER A 207 -7.52 -14.05 -37.70
CA SER A 207 -6.10 -13.85 -37.41
C SER A 207 -5.87 -12.69 -36.43
N TYR A 208 -4.78 -12.74 -35.68
CA TYR A 208 -4.37 -11.69 -34.73
C TYR A 208 -2.84 -11.66 -34.61
N GLY A 209 -2.32 -10.64 -33.93
CA GLY A 209 -0.90 -10.44 -33.72
C GLY A 209 -0.41 -10.94 -32.37
N TYR A 210 0.75 -11.59 -32.35
CA TYR A 210 1.46 -11.94 -31.11
C TYR A 210 2.94 -11.56 -31.24
N GLU A 211 3.50 -11.00 -30.17
CA GLU A 211 4.88 -10.53 -30.15
C GLU A 211 5.71 -11.30 -29.11
N VAL A 212 6.91 -11.73 -29.51
CA VAL A 212 7.86 -12.42 -28.62
C VAL A 212 9.16 -11.63 -28.54
N TRP A 213 9.65 -11.46 -27.32
CA TRP A 213 10.91 -10.80 -26.98
C TRP A 213 11.91 -11.80 -26.42
N MET A 214 13.16 -11.69 -26.84
CA MET A 214 14.30 -12.33 -26.18
C MET A 214 15.28 -11.26 -25.73
N THR A 215 15.66 -11.27 -24.45
CA THR A 215 16.65 -10.30 -23.94
C THR A 215 17.99 -10.49 -24.62
N ILE A 216 18.62 -9.39 -25.02
CA ILE A 216 19.93 -9.35 -25.66
C ILE A 216 20.83 -8.31 -24.98
N PRO A 217 22.16 -8.45 -25.07
CA PRO A 217 23.08 -7.39 -24.67
C PRO A 217 22.81 -6.08 -25.42
N GLU A 218 23.04 -4.94 -24.78
CA GLU A 218 22.93 -3.63 -25.43
C GLU A 218 23.82 -3.51 -26.67
N SER A 219 25.01 -4.12 -26.65
CA SER A 219 25.95 -4.13 -27.77
C SER A 219 25.59 -5.10 -28.89
N PHE A 220 24.52 -5.89 -28.75
CA PHE A 220 24.15 -6.89 -29.76
C PHE A 220 23.45 -6.22 -30.94
N GLU A 221 23.97 -6.42 -32.15
CA GLU A 221 23.43 -5.82 -33.37
C GLU A 221 22.57 -6.82 -34.14
N ILE A 222 21.39 -6.37 -34.57
CA ILE A 222 20.42 -7.19 -35.31
C ILE A 222 20.51 -6.84 -36.79
N GLN A 223 20.83 -7.83 -37.62
CA GLN A 223 20.95 -7.68 -39.08
C GLN A 223 19.70 -8.15 -39.84
N ASP A 224 18.85 -8.95 -39.21
CA ASP A 224 17.62 -9.44 -39.82
C ASP A 224 16.54 -8.35 -39.75
N GLU A 225 16.09 -7.87 -40.92
CA GLU A 225 15.09 -6.81 -41.04
C GLU A 225 13.74 -7.16 -40.40
N LYS A 226 13.46 -8.46 -40.18
CA LYS A 226 12.22 -8.91 -39.53
C LYS A 226 12.29 -8.84 -38.01
N VAL A 227 13.49 -8.74 -37.43
CA VAL A 227 13.70 -8.72 -35.99
C VAL A 227 14.04 -7.30 -35.54
N ILE A 228 13.27 -6.78 -34.58
CA ILE A 228 13.37 -5.41 -34.14
C ILE A 228 14.08 -5.35 -32.79
N LYS A 229 15.12 -4.53 -32.67
CA LYS A 229 15.77 -4.25 -31.38
C LYS A 229 14.94 -3.23 -30.60
N LYS A 230 14.40 -3.61 -29.44
CA LYS A 230 13.58 -2.75 -28.57
C LYS A 230 14.28 -2.51 -27.23
N HIS A 231 14.14 -1.30 -26.70
CA HIS A 231 14.55 -0.96 -25.34
C HIS A 231 13.32 -0.92 -24.43
N PHE A 232 13.26 -1.85 -23.49
CA PHE A 232 12.24 -1.89 -22.45
C PHE A 232 12.74 -1.15 -21.22
N LYS A 233 11.95 -0.20 -20.72
CA LYS A 233 12.38 0.71 -19.64
C LYS A 233 12.28 0.13 -18.24
N GLY A 234 11.61 -1.01 -18.06
CA GLY A 234 11.29 -1.52 -16.74
C GLY A 234 9.96 -0.98 -16.20
N GLY A 235 9.59 -1.43 -15.01
CA GLY A 235 8.36 -1.04 -14.36
C GLY A 235 8.04 -1.88 -13.13
N LEU A 236 7.00 -1.49 -12.41
CA LEU A 236 6.52 -2.23 -11.24
C LEU A 236 5.45 -3.23 -11.67
N TYR A 237 5.59 -4.47 -11.22
CA TYR A 237 4.70 -5.57 -11.60
C TYR A 237 4.19 -6.35 -10.38
N ALA A 238 2.93 -6.78 -10.45
CA ALA A 238 2.45 -7.95 -9.71
C ALA A 238 2.76 -9.20 -10.54
N VAL A 239 3.28 -10.25 -9.89
CA VAL A 239 3.77 -11.45 -10.59
C VAL A 239 3.14 -12.70 -10.02
N MET A 240 2.74 -13.62 -10.90
CA MET A 240 2.19 -14.92 -10.55
C MET A 240 2.72 -15.98 -11.50
N SER A 241 3.08 -17.14 -10.97
CA SER A 241 3.52 -18.28 -11.76
C SER A 241 2.35 -19.19 -12.10
N THR A 242 2.24 -19.60 -13.36
CA THR A 242 1.19 -20.51 -13.86
C THR A 242 1.73 -21.37 -15.02
N THR A 243 0.86 -22.11 -15.70
CA THR A 243 1.11 -22.79 -16.97
C THR A 243 0.32 -22.14 -18.10
N ILE A 244 0.68 -22.41 -19.36
CA ILE A 244 -0.05 -21.88 -20.52
C ILE A 244 -1.52 -22.31 -20.51
N GLY A 245 -1.82 -23.56 -20.16
CA GLY A 245 -3.20 -24.05 -20.07
C GLY A 245 -4.07 -23.30 -19.05
N GLU A 246 -3.47 -22.71 -18.01
CA GLU A 246 -4.17 -22.00 -16.93
C GLU A 246 -4.00 -20.47 -17.01
N ILE A 247 -3.41 -19.95 -18.08
CA ILE A 247 -3.01 -18.53 -18.17
C ILE A 247 -4.22 -17.58 -18.15
N VAL A 248 -5.34 -17.96 -18.77
CA VAL A 248 -6.58 -17.18 -18.77
C VAL A 248 -7.19 -17.09 -17.37
N SER A 249 -7.20 -18.21 -16.63
CA SER A 249 -7.66 -18.28 -15.23
C SER A 249 -6.79 -17.39 -14.34
N ALA A 250 -5.49 -17.39 -14.59
CA ALA A 250 -4.50 -16.60 -13.89
C ALA A 250 -4.70 -15.09 -14.12
N TRP A 251 -4.84 -14.64 -15.37
CA TRP A 251 -5.14 -13.24 -15.69
C TRP A 251 -6.46 -12.75 -15.05
N LYS A 252 -7.52 -13.57 -15.07
CA LYS A 252 -8.79 -13.25 -14.38
C LYS A 252 -8.64 -13.13 -12.86
N ARG A 253 -7.71 -13.87 -12.24
CA ARG A 253 -7.43 -13.74 -10.80
C ARG A 253 -6.69 -12.44 -10.50
N PHE A 254 -5.76 -12.04 -11.35
CA PHE A 254 -5.09 -10.75 -11.21
C PHE A 254 -6.06 -9.57 -11.30
N ASP A 255 -6.98 -9.59 -12.26
CA ASP A 255 -7.99 -8.53 -12.40
C ASP A 255 -8.81 -8.36 -11.11
N ARG A 256 -9.26 -9.47 -10.52
CA ARG A 256 -9.93 -9.48 -9.21
C ARG A 256 -9.04 -8.97 -8.08
N TRP A 257 -7.77 -9.35 -8.06
CA TRP A 257 -6.82 -8.91 -7.05
C TRP A 257 -6.56 -7.40 -7.17
N VAL A 258 -6.31 -6.87 -8.37
CA VAL A 258 -6.08 -5.44 -8.60
C VAL A 258 -7.28 -4.61 -8.14
N GLY A 259 -8.51 -5.03 -8.49
CA GLY A 259 -9.73 -4.35 -8.07
C GLY A 259 -9.84 -4.18 -6.56
N LEU A 260 -9.40 -5.19 -5.79
CA LEU A 260 -9.42 -5.19 -4.33
C LEU A 260 -8.16 -4.60 -3.68
N SER A 261 -7.06 -4.50 -4.40
CA SER A 261 -5.77 -4.02 -3.89
C SER A 261 -5.67 -2.49 -3.89
N LYS A 262 -4.62 -1.96 -3.28
CA LYS A 262 -4.23 -0.53 -3.41
C LYS A 262 -3.55 -0.17 -4.74
N TYR A 263 -3.46 -1.10 -5.69
CA TYR A 263 -2.78 -0.89 -6.97
C TYR A 263 -3.79 -0.72 -8.10
N GLU A 264 -3.42 0.07 -9.10
CA GLU A 264 -4.14 0.21 -10.37
C GLU A 264 -3.29 -0.37 -11.50
N ILE A 265 -3.94 -0.76 -12.61
CA ILE A 265 -3.23 -1.22 -13.80
C ILE A 265 -2.43 -0.04 -14.36
N ALA A 266 -1.10 -0.19 -14.43
CA ALA A 266 -0.23 0.83 -15.01
C ALA A 266 -0.25 0.78 -16.55
N GLY A 267 0.07 1.90 -17.18
CA GLY A 267 0.04 2.04 -18.65
C GLY A 267 1.21 1.39 -19.40
N HIS A 268 2.02 0.53 -18.78
CA HIS A 268 3.10 -0.20 -19.45
C HIS A 268 2.73 -1.67 -19.71
N GLN A 269 3.40 -2.33 -20.65
CA GLN A 269 3.00 -3.62 -21.24
C GLN A 269 2.87 -4.76 -20.21
N CYS A 270 1.82 -5.59 -20.34
CA CYS A 270 1.71 -6.91 -19.70
C CYS A 270 2.71 -7.88 -20.33
N LEU A 271 3.41 -8.67 -19.52
CA LEU A 271 4.42 -9.60 -20.02
C LEU A 271 4.14 -11.03 -19.55
N GLU A 272 4.43 -12.00 -20.40
CA GLU A 272 4.37 -13.42 -20.11
C GLU A 272 5.79 -13.98 -20.23
N GLU A 273 6.50 -14.18 -19.12
CA GLU A 273 7.85 -14.73 -19.16
C GLU A 273 7.80 -16.26 -19.22
N HIS A 274 8.31 -16.84 -20.31
CA HIS A 274 8.25 -18.27 -20.53
C HIS A 274 9.50 -18.98 -19.99
N PHE A 275 9.27 -20.00 -19.16
CA PHE A 275 10.30 -20.91 -18.67
C PHE A 275 10.12 -22.29 -19.28
N SER A 276 11.22 -22.85 -19.77
CA SER A 276 11.31 -24.24 -20.17
C SER A 276 12.42 -24.89 -19.35
N ASN A 277 12.08 -25.94 -18.60
CA ASN A 277 13.06 -26.74 -17.85
C ASN A 277 14.13 -27.35 -18.78
N ASP A 278 13.77 -27.59 -20.04
CA ASP A 278 14.64 -28.16 -21.07
C ASP A 278 15.27 -27.07 -21.96
N GLY A 279 15.16 -25.79 -21.58
CA GLY A 279 15.64 -24.65 -22.36
C GLY A 279 14.67 -24.21 -23.47
N PHE A 280 14.83 -22.97 -23.94
CA PHE A 280 13.92 -22.37 -24.93
C PHE A 280 13.90 -23.13 -26.27
N GLU A 281 15.00 -23.77 -26.64
CA GLU A 281 15.11 -24.60 -27.85
C GLU A 281 14.16 -25.80 -27.87
N ASN A 282 13.75 -26.29 -26.70
CA ASN A 282 12.89 -27.45 -26.53
C ASN A 282 11.44 -27.08 -26.17
N ARG A 283 11.07 -25.79 -26.25
CA ARG A 283 9.69 -25.33 -26.08
C ARG A 283 8.79 -25.98 -27.14
N ASN A 284 7.68 -26.59 -26.70
CA ASN A 284 6.73 -27.28 -27.56
C ASN A 284 5.28 -27.00 -27.12
N MET A 285 4.50 -26.36 -27.99
CA MET A 285 3.09 -26.01 -27.75
C MET A 285 2.16 -27.23 -27.64
N ASP A 286 2.51 -28.38 -28.22
CA ASP A 286 1.75 -29.63 -28.06
C ASP A 286 1.78 -30.17 -26.62
N LYS A 287 2.60 -29.56 -25.75
CA LYS A 287 2.73 -29.90 -24.32
C LYS A 287 2.58 -28.63 -23.46
N GLU A 288 1.57 -27.82 -23.75
CA GLU A 288 1.31 -26.53 -23.11
C GLU A 288 1.33 -26.58 -21.56
N ASP A 289 0.82 -27.64 -20.95
CA ASP A 289 0.81 -27.83 -19.49
C ASP A 289 2.20 -27.92 -18.85
N ARG A 290 3.23 -28.20 -19.66
CA ARG A 290 4.62 -28.26 -19.20
C ARG A 290 5.35 -26.93 -19.36
N ILE A 291 4.77 -25.98 -20.08
CA ILE A 291 5.33 -24.64 -20.25
C ILE A 291 4.92 -23.81 -19.05
N LYS A 292 5.88 -23.53 -18.18
CA LYS A 292 5.68 -22.62 -17.05
C LYS A 292 5.81 -21.19 -17.54
N VAL A 293 4.99 -20.32 -17.00
CA VAL A 293 5.00 -18.90 -17.32
C VAL A 293 4.85 -18.09 -16.04
N ASP A 294 5.68 -17.06 -15.89
CA ASP A 294 5.39 -15.99 -14.94
C ASP A 294 4.64 -14.90 -15.69
N ILE A 295 3.43 -14.59 -15.26
CA ILE A 295 2.67 -13.47 -15.81
C ILE A 295 2.89 -12.21 -14.98
N TYR A 296 3.12 -11.10 -15.68
CA TYR A 296 3.51 -9.82 -15.13
C TYR A 296 2.40 -8.80 -15.41
N MET A 297 1.58 -8.52 -14.39
CA MET A 297 0.59 -7.45 -14.47
C MET A 297 1.23 -6.11 -14.12
N PRO A 298 1.20 -5.12 -15.04
CA PRO A 298 1.75 -3.81 -14.81
C PRO A 298 0.93 -3.09 -13.74
N ILE A 299 1.57 -2.61 -12.69
CA ILE A 299 0.87 -1.96 -11.58
C ILE A 299 1.51 -0.62 -11.21
N ALA A 300 0.65 0.32 -10.83
CA ALA A 300 1.03 1.51 -10.11
C ALA A 300 0.31 1.48 -8.77
N ILE A 301 0.91 2.08 -7.73
CA ILE A 301 0.14 2.38 -6.53
C ILE A 301 -1.01 3.28 -6.99
N LYS A 302 -2.26 2.91 -6.71
CA LYS A 302 -3.42 3.80 -6.90
C LYS A 302 -2.96 5.11 -6.31
N LYS A 303 -2.88 6.16 -7.12
CA LYS A 303 -2.75 7.48 -6.52
C LYS A 303 -3.94 7.59 -5.59
N ASN A 304 -3.71 7.51 -4.28
CA ASN A 304 -4.66 8.00 -3.29
C ASN A 304 -4.83 9.43 -3.70
N SER A 305 -5.87 9.66 -4.47
CA SER A 305 -6.06 10.89 -5.16
C SER A 305 -6.60 11.80 -4.08
N ASP A 306 -5.65 12.40 -3.36
CA ASP A 306 -5.86 13.56 -2.53
C ASP A 306 -6.48 14.60 -3.48
N HIS A 307 -7.80 14.54 -3.57
CA HIS A 307 -8.59 15.37 -4.44
C HIS A 307 -9.03 16.56 -3.63
N VAL A 308 -8.97 17.73 -4.26
CA VAL A 308 -9.61 18.90 -3.72
C VAL A 308 -11.07 18.86 -4.15
N MET A 309 -11.96 18.50 -3.23
CA MET A 309 -13.39 18.59 -3.44
C MET A 309 -13.87 20.00 -3.06
N LYS A 310 -14.62 20.65 -3.96
CA LYS A 310 -15.36 21.87 -3.64
C LYS A 310 -16.83 21.54 -3.52
N LEU A 311 -17.38 21.77 -2.34
CA LEU A 311 -18.81 21.62 -2.07
C LEU A 311 -19.42 23.01 -1.96
N ALA A 312 -20.34 23.33 -2.88
CA ALA A 312 -21.13 24.56 -2.79
C ALA A 312 -22.21 24.43 -1.70
N PRO A 313 -22.74 25.55 -1.19
CA PRO A 313 -23.89 25.52 -0.29
C PRO A 313 -25.03 24.68 -0.87
N ILE A 314 -25.50 23.69 -0.12
CA ILE A 314 -26.49 22.72 -0.57
C ILE A 314 -27.57 22.50 0.48
N LYS A 315 -28.83 22.35 0.03
CA LYS A 315 -29.94 22.04 0.93
C LYS A 315 -29.85 20.57 1.38
N VAL A 316 -29.97 20.34 2.67
CA VAL A 316 -29.91 19.00 3.25
C VAL A 316 -31.05 18.77 4.24
N ALA A 317 -31.55 17.54 4.27
CA ALA A 317 -32.33 17.00 5.38
C ALA A 317 -31.36 16.42 6.41
N TYR A 318 -31.55 16.68 7.70
CA TYR A 318 -30.64 16.23 8.75
C TYR A 318 -31.34 15.83 10.03
N TYR A 319 -30.70 14.92 10.76
CA TYR A 319 -31.06 14.55 12.12
C TYR A 319 -29.80 14.47 12.97
N ARG A 320 -29.87 14.99 14.21
CA ARG A 320 -28.77 15.01 15.16
C ARG A 320 -29.22 14.46 16.51
N GLU A 321 -28.43 13.56 17.07
CA GLU A 321 -28.69 12.96 18.38
C GLU A 321 -27.47 13.07 19.28
N TYR A 322 -27.70 13.22 20.59
CA TYR A 322 -26.67 13.32 21.63
C TYR A 322 -26.82 12.15 22.61
N GLY A 323 -25.71 11.58 23.08
CA GLY A 323 -25.72 10.49 24.06
C GLY A 323 -24.35 10.15 24.63
N GLU A 324 -24.34 9.33 25.68
CA GLU A 324 -23.11 8.93 26.37
C GLU A 324 -22.39 7.77 25.67
N ASP A 325 -23.13 6.99 24.88
CA ASP A 325 -22.63 5.88 24.06
C ASP A 325 -22.57 6.31 22.60
N SER A 326 -21.36 6.56 22.11
CA SER A 326 -21.08 7.03 20.75
C SER A 326 -21.64 6.08 19.68
N GLU A 327 -21.49 4.76 19.87
CA GLU A 327 -21.88 3.77 18.87
C GLU A 327 -23.41 3.67 18.79
N LYS A 328 -24.07 3.65 19.96
CA LYS A 328 -25.53 3.64 20.03
C LYS A 328 -26.14 4.88 19.37
N VAL A 329 -25.56 6.06 19.63
CA VAL A 329 -25.98 7.32 19.00
C VAL A 329 -25.81 7.26 17.47
N ALA A 330 -24.65 6.78 16.99
CA ALA A 330 -24.41 6.64 15.56
C ALA A 330 -25.44 5.71 14.89
N ARG A 331 -25.70 4.53 15.47
CA ARG A 331 -26.68 3.55 14.96
C ARG A 331 -28.09 4.15 14.91
N ASN A 332 -28.49 4.91 15.93
CA ASN A 332 -29.81 5.56 15.96
C ASN A 332 -29.96 6.61 14.86
N VAL A 333 -28.95 7.46 14.67
CA VAL A 333 -28.98 8.52 13.64
C VAL A 333 -29.04 7.90 12.24
N TRP A 334 -28.27 6.84 11.97
CA TRP A 334 -28.37 6.08 10.72
C TRP A 334 -29.76 5.51 10.51
N LYS A 335 -30.33 4.85 11.52
CA LYS A 335 -31.68 4.28 11.44
C LYS A 335 -32.72 5.33 11.06
N VAL A 336 -32.72 6.49 11.73
CA VAL A 336 -33.69 7.58 11.45
C VAL A 336 -33.52 8.09 10.02
N MET A 337 -32.29 8.38 9.59
CA MET A 337 -32.05 8.99 8.29
C MET A 337 -32.26 8.04 7.11
N LEU A 338 -31.95 6.75 7.25
CA LEU A 338 -32.24 5.77 6.20
C LEU A 338 -33.76 5.53 6.07
N SER A 339 -34.49 5.44 7.18
CA SER A 339 -35.96 5.36 7.14
C SER A 339 -36.56 6.60 6.47
N PHE A 340 -36.09 7.79 6.83
CA PHE A 340 -36.51 9.03 6.17
C PHE A 340 -36.23 9.01 4.66
N ALA A 341 -35.04 8.59 4.23
CA ALA A 341 -34.68 8.53 2.81
C ALA A 341 -35.61 7.60 2.01
N GLN A 342 -35.93 6.44 2.59
CA GLN A 342 -36.84 5.45 2.01
C GLN A 342 -38.29 5.97 1.94
N GLU A 343 -38.80 6.57 3.02
CA GLU A 343 -40.16 7.14 3.07
C GLU A 343 -40.33 8.29 2.07
N GLN A 344 -39.31 9.13 1.96
CA GLN A 344 -39.28 10.20 0.96
C GLN A 344 -38.99 9.67 -0.44
N LYS A 345 -38.59 8.40 -0.65
CA LYS A 345 -38.19 7.87 -1.96
C LYS A 345 -37.08 8.72 -2.60
N LEU A 346 -36.05 9.03 -1.83
CA LEU A 346 -34.85 9.66 -2.36
C LEU A 346 -34.17 8.71 -3.35
N ASN A 347 -33.39 9.26 -4.29
CA ASN A 347 -32.63 8.44 -5.23
C ASN A 347 -31.18 8.28 -4.71
N PRO A 348 -30.71 7.06 -4.43
CA PRO A 348 -29.37 6.83 -3.88
C PRO A 348 -28.25 7.25 -4.83
N GLU A 349 -28.45 7.20 -6.15
CA GLU A 349 -27.43 7.60 -7.14
C GLU A 349 -27.18 9.11 -7.18
N THR A 350 -28.14 9.92 -6.74
CA THR A 350 -28.08 11.39 -6.81
C THR A 350 -28.06 12.05 -5.44
N SER A 351 -28.46 11.33 -4.40
CA SER A 351 -28.49 11.82 -3.03
C SER A 351 -27.15 11.53 -2.35
N ARG A 352 -26.44 12.59 -1.96
CA ARG A 352 -25.19 12.48 -1.21
C ARG A 352 -25.50 12.43 0.27
N ILE A 353 -24.82 11.53 0.98
CA ILE A 353 -24.98 11.36 2.43
C ILE A 353 -23.70 11.81 3.10
N PHE A 354 -23.84 12.77 4.00
CA PHE A 354 -22.73 13.27 4.81
C PHE A 354 -22.97 12.91 6.27
N MET A 355 -21.96 12.34 6.92
CA MET A 355 -21.93 12.17 8.35
C MET A 355 -20.90 13.11 8.98
N TYR A 356 -21.25 13.62 10.15
CA TYR A 356 -20.31 14.30 11.02
C TYR A 356 -20.56 13.91 12.48
N ASN A 357 -19.48 13.85 13.24
CA ASN A 357 -19.49 13.50 14.66
C ASN A 357 -18.57 14.44 15.44
N HIS A 358 -18.69 14.42 16.76
CA HIS A 358 -17.77 15.14 17.63
C HIS A 358 -17.39 14.30 18.82
N GLY A 359 -16.09 14.00 18.89
CA GLY A 359 -15.48 13.40 20.06
C GLY A 359 -14.41 12.38 19.71
N PHE A 360 -13.24 12.84 19.25
CA PHE A 360 -12.01 12.05 19.38
C PHE A 360 -11.33 12.26 20.75
N GLY A 361 -11.91 13.10 21.63
CA GLY A 361 -11.43 13.37 22.99
C GLY A 361 -12.50 13.07 24.04
N LYS A 362 -12.11 12.98 25.33
CA LYS A 362 -13.03 12.74 26.46
C LYS A 362 -14.10 13.84 26.52
N VAL A 363 -15.29 13.56 25.98
CA VAL A 363 -16.49 14.39 26.10
C VAL A 363 -17.51 13.69 26.97
N THR A 364 -18.34 14.46 27.69
CA THR A 364 -19.40 13.92 28.55
C THR A 364 -20.59 13.39 27.76
N LYS A 365 -20.83 13.90 26.54
CA LYS A 365 -21.84 13.42 25.59
C LYS A 365 -21.29 13.51 24.17
N TYR A 366 -21.33 12.40 23.45
CA TYR A 366 -21.10 12.34 22.02
C TYR A 366 -22.34 12.83 21.28
N TRP A 367 -22.16 13.28 20.05
CA TRP A 367 -23.29 13.48 19.16
C TRP A 367 -22.89 13.15 17.72
N HIS A 368 -23.86 12.64 16.97
CA HIS A 368 -23.75 12.33 15.54
C HIS A 368 -24.83 13.07 14.79
N GLU A 369 -24.52 13.48 13.56
CA GLU A 369 -25.47 14.06 12.64
C GLU A 369 -25.24 13.49 11.25
N ILE A 370 -26.32 13.04 10.63
CA ILE A 370 -26.34 12.63 9.22
C ILE A 370 -27.18 13.62 8.44
N MET A 371 -26.68 13.97 7.27
CA MET A 371 -27.28 14.90 6.33
C MET A 371 -27.43 14.20 4.99
N ILE A 372 -28.60 14.32 4.36
CA ILE A 372 -28.85 13.83 3.00
C ILE A 372 -29.21 15.01 2.11
N THR A 373 -28.57 15.12 0.95
CA THR A 373 -28.84 16.22 0.01
C THR A 373 -30.27 16.14 -0.53
N MET A 374 -30.88 17.31 -0.67
CA MET A 374 -32.23 17.47 -1.19
C MET A 374 -32.22 18.35 -2.43
N GLU A 375 -33.12 18.07 -3.37
CA GLU A 375 -33.44 19.01 -4.45
C GLU A 375 -33.90 20.37 -3.87
N ALA A 376 -33.54 21.46 -4.52
CA ALA A 376 -33.65 22.81 -3.96
C ALA A 376 -35.11 23.21 -3.62
N ASP A 377 -36.03 22.86 -4.51
CA ASP A 377 -37.47 23.13 -4.43
C ASP A 377 -38.23 22.11 -3.55
N ARG A 378 -37.63 20.95 -3.28
CA ARG A 378 -38.26 19.88 -2.52
C ARG A 378 -38.45 20.23 -1.04
N THR A 379 -39.67 20.07 -0.53
CA THR A 379 -40.04 20.29 0.87
C THR A 379 -40.53 19.01 1.52
N PHE A 380 -40.36 18.88 2.84
CA PHE A 380 -40.87 17.76 3.62
C PHE A 380 -41.28 18.23 5.02
N GLU A 381 -42.14 17.47 5.67
CA GLU A 381 -42.47 17.59 7.08
C GLU A 381 -42.16 16.27 7.77
N ASP A 382 -41.40 16.31 8.85
CA ASP A 382 -41.01 15.13 9.64
C ASP A 382 -40.91 15.51 11.12
N LEU A 383 -41.18 14.56 12.01
CA LEU A 383 -41.16 14.80 13.46
C LEU A 383 -39.74 14.98 14.02
N LEU A 384 -38.76 14.34 13.41
CA LEU A 384 -37.37 14.29 13.86
C LEU A 384 -36.43 15.01 12.90
N VAL A 385 -36.61 14.80 11.59
CA VAL A 385 -35.73 15.29 10.54
C VAL A 385 -36.05 16.75 10.21
N LYS A 386 -35.01 17.57 10.06
CA LYS A 386 -35.12 19.01 9.76
C LYS A 386 -34.37 19.36 8.49
N ALA A 387 -34.71 20.49 7.87
CA ALA A 387 -33.98 21.03 6.73
C ALA A 387 -33.00 22.13 7.17
N LYS A 388 -31.83 22.19 6.52
CA LYS A 388 -30.90 23.33 6.61
C LYS A 388 -30.12 23.51 5.30
N VAL A 389 -29.42 24.63 5.18
CA VAL A 389 -28.37 24.80 4.18
C VAL A 389 -27.06 24.33 4.80
N PHE A 390 -26.40 23.38 4.17
CA PHE A 390 -25.03 23.01 4.48
C PHE A 390 -24.10 23.87 3.62
N GLU A 391 -23.36 24.79 4.23
CA GLU A 391 -22.51 25.78 3.55
C GLU A 391 -21.43 25.18 2.64
N GLY A 392 -21.06 23.91 2.86
CA GLY A 392 -19.98 23.26 2.13
C GLY A 392 -18.61 23.87 2.44
N GLY A 393 -17.75 23.94 1.44
CA GLY A 393 -16.36 24.41 1.54
C GLY A 393 -15.40 23.67 0.62
N THR A 394 -14.11 23.98 0.75
CA THR A 394 -13.04 23.27 0.07
C THR A 394 -12.48 22.19 1.00
N TYR A 395 -12.36 20.97 0.50
CA TYR A 395 -11.94 19.80 1.26
C TYR A 395 -10.80 19.08 0.56
N MET A 396 -9.81 18.64 1.33
CA MET A 396 -8.93 17.57 0.90
C MET A 396 -9.60 16.24 1.21
N THR A 397 -9.68 15.35 0.23
CA THR A 397 -10.43 14.09 0.38
C THR A 397 -9.53 12.87 0.25
N ALA A 398 -9.92 11.77 0.90
CA ALA A 398 -9.37 10.44 0.66
C ALA A 398 -10.48 9.39 0.71
N GLU A 399 -10.41 8.40 -0.17
CA GLU A 399 -11.32 7.26 -0.17
C GLU A 399 -10.87 6.21 0.87
N THR A 400 -11.83 5.55 1.51
CA THR A 400 -11.63 4.55 2.56
C THR A 400 -12.88 3.66 2.72
N ASP A 401 -12.86 2.79 3.73
CA ASP A 401 -13.96 1.94 4.14
C ASP A 401 -14.10 1.95 5.67
N LEU A 402 -15.15 1.30 6.20
CA LEU A 402 -15.46 1.32 7.62
C LEU A 402 -14.35 0.72 8.50
N SER A 403 -13.65 -0.31 8.00
CA SER A 403 -12.59 -0.97 8.75
C SER A 403 -11.32 -0.12 8.85
N ASN A 404 -11.10 0.77 7.88
CA ASN A 404 -9.91 1.62 7.79
C ASN A 404 -10.17 3.10 8.11
N LEU A 405 -11.40 3.46 8.49
CA LEU A 405 -11.82 4.85 8.66
C LEU A 405 -10.91 5.65 9.61
N ALA A 406 -10.54 5.07 10.75
CA ALA A 406 -9.68 5.73 11.74
C ALA A 406 -8.24 5.93 11.23
N SER A 407 -7.66 4.93 10.57
CA SER A 407 -6.30 5.00 10.03
C SER A 407 -6.23 5.96 8.84
N ALA A 408 -7.26 5.98 7.99
CA ALA A 408 -7.39 6.93 6.88
C ALA A 408 -7.42 8.38 7.37
N TRP A 409 -8.17 8.68 8.44
CA TRP A 409 -8.20 10.01 9.06
C TRP A 409 -6.83 10.43 9.61
N GLN A 410 -6.10 9.52 10.26
CA GLN A 410 -4.75 9.79 10.76
C GLN A 410 -3.77 10.06 9.62
N ASP A 411 -3.81 9.25 8.57
CA ASP A 411 -2.92 9.40 7.40
C ASP A 411 -3.18 10.71 6.66
N LEU A 412 -4.45 11.07 6.43
CA LEU A 412 -4.81 12.36 5.83
C LEU A 412 -4.36 13.54 6.70
N GLY A 413 -4.52 13.43 8.02
CA GLY A 413 -4.03 14.43 8.98
C GLY A 413 -2.50 14.61 8.93
N LYS A 414 -1.73 13.51 8.90
CA LYS A 414 -0.27 13.55 8.74
C LYS A 414 0.14 14.24 7.43
N ARG A 415 -0.53 13.91 6.32
CA ARG A 415 -0.26 14.53 5.00
C ARG A 415 -0.51 16.04 5.02
N ILE A 416 -1.59 16.48 5.65
CA ILE A 416 -1.93 17.91 5.77
C ILE A 416 -0.89 18.66 6.60
N ALA A 417 -0.46 18.06 7.71
CA ALA A 417 0.60 18.62 8.55
C ALA A 417 1.94 18.71 7.80
N LEU A 418 2.34 17.63 7.11
CA LEU A 418 3.58 17.57 6.34
C LEU A 418 3.63 18.62 5.22
N ASN A 419 2.51 18.80 4.51
CA ASN A 419 2.38 19.75 3.41
C ASN A 419 2.04 21.18 3.85
N LYS A 420 1.96 21.43 5.17
CA LYS A 420 1.63 22.75 5.76
C LYS A 420 0.33 23.34 5.18
N ILE A 421 -0.65 22.50 4.90
CA ILE A 421 -1.95 22.94 4.37
C ILE A 421 -2.73 23.58 5.53
N LYS A 422 -3.22 24.80 5.32
CA LYS A 422 -4.04 25.49 6.34
C LYS A 422 -5.45 24.89 6.36
N GLY A 423 -5.89 24.42 7.52
CA GLY A 423 -7.29 24.08 7.74
C GLY A 423 -8.21 25.29 7.61
N SER A 424 -9.50 25.07 7.32
CA SER A 424 -10.52 26.12 7.36
C SER A 424 -11.41 25.98 8.60
N LYS A 425 -12.35 26.93 8.75
CA LYS A 425 -13.37 26.91 9.81
C LYS A 425 -14.49 25.89 9.59
N HIS A 426 -14.51 25.25 8.41
CA HIS A 426 -15.52 24.25 8.08
C HIS A 426 -15.28 22.96 8.87
N GLN A 427 -16.32 22.16 9.04
CA GLN A 427 -16.23 20.90 9.79
C GLN A 427 -15.74 19.78 8.90
N TRP A 428 -15.09 18.81 9.53
CA TRP A 428 -14.70 17.54 8.93
C TRP A 428 -15.96 16.73 8.66
N ILE A 429 -16.05 16.14 7.48
CA ILE A 429 -17.21 15.35 7.07
C ILE A 429 -16.75 14.03 6.45
N GLU A 430 -17.63 13.05 6.54
CA GLU A 430 -17.50 11.77 5.86
C GLU A 430 -18.63 11.72 4.84
N GLU A 431 -18.32 11.51 3.57
CA GLU A 431 -19.30 11.25 2.53
C GLU A 431 -19.43 9.74 2.35
N TRP A 432 -20.66 9.23 2.45
CA TRP A 432 -20.97 7.81 2.38
C TRP A 432 -21.69 7.50 1.08
N MET A 433 -21.15 6.56 0.31
CA MET A 433 -21.71 6.11 -0.96
C MET A 433 -22.54 4.86 -0.69
N LEU A 434 -23.85 4.92 -0.91
CA LEU A 434 -24.77 3.81 -0.67
C LEU A 434 -25.43 3.40 -1.98
N ASP A 435 -25.54 2.09 -2.22
CA ASP A 435 -26.21 1.56 -3.40
C ASP A 435 -27.75 1.61 -3.28
N ASP A 436 -28.30 1.37 -2.08
CA ASP A 436 -29.75 1.19 -1.89
C ASP A 436 -30.29 1.73 -0.54
N PHE A 437 -29.62 2.73 0.06
CA PHE A 437 -29.93 3.24 1.41
C PHE A 437 -30.02 2.12 2.48
N SER A 438 -29.28 1.02 2.29
CA SER A 438 -28.97 0.06 3.34
C SER A 438 -27.73 0.51 4.14
N PHE A 439 -27.44 -0.18 5.25
CA PHE A 439 -26.29 0.19 6.07
C PHE A 439 -24.99 -0.01 5.28
N PRO A 440 -24.08 0.98 5.26
CA PRO A 440 -22.89 0.94 4.42
C PRO A 440 -21.95 -0.20 4.82
N GLU A 441 -21.55 -1.02 3.84
CA GLU A 441 -20.44 -1.95 3.99
C GLU A 441 -19.14 -1.43 3.32
N HIS A 442 -19.24 -0.57 2.28
CA HIS A 442 -18.10 -0.12 1.46
C HIS A 442 -18.32 1.33 0.96
N GLY A 443 -17.24 2.05 0.63
CA GLY A 443 -17.30 3.34 -0.07
C GLY A 443 -17.50 4.57 0.82
N ILE A 444 -16.46 4.96 1.56
CA ILE A 444 -16.45 6.18 2.39
C ILE A 444 -15.41 7.15 1.86
N ARG A 445 -15.77 8.41 1.68
CA ARG A 445 -14.82 9.50 1.41
C ARG A 445 -14.68 10.38 2.63
N ILE A 446 -13.51 10.38 3.25
CA ILE A 446 -13.19 11.32 4.33
C ILE A 446 -12.80 12.68 3.74
N CYS A 447 -13.30 13.76 4.34
CA CYS A 447 -13.14 15.12 3.82
C CYS A 447 -12.60 16.06 4.90
N TYR A 448 -11.33 16.43 4.80
CA TYR A 448 -10.68 17.39 5.69
C TYR A 448 -10.90 18.82 5.16
N PRO A 449 -11.44 19.76 5.96
CA PRO A 449 -11.71 21.13 5.56
C PRO A 449 -10.43 21.96 5.43
N ILE A 450 -10.14 22.48 4.24
CA ILE A 450 -8.95 23.30 3.95
C ILE A 450 -9.34 24.73 3.57
N SER A 451 -8.45 25.69 3.82
CA SER A 451 -8.65 27.07 3.39
C SER A 451 -8.26 27.22 1.91
N ASP A 452 -9.08 27.94 1.15
CA ASP A 452 -8.66 28.44 -0.16
C ASP A 452 -7.46 29.37 0.06
N LYS A 453 -6.38 29.17 -0.72
CA LYS A 453 -5.13 29.94 -0.59
C LYS A 453 -5.33 31.44 -0.81
#